data_AF-A0A7R9G708-F1
#
_entry.id   AF-A0A7R9G708-F1
#
_cell.length_a   1.000
_cell.length_b   1.000
_cell.length_c   1.000
_cell.angle_alpha   90.00
_cell.angle_beta   90.00
_cell.angle_gamma   90.00
#
_symmetry.space_group_name_H-M   'P 1'
#
loop_
_entity.id
_entity.type
_entity.pdbx_description
1 polymer ?
#
loop_
_entity_poly.entity_id
_entity_poly.type
_entity_poly.pdbx_seq_one_letter_code
_entity_poly.pdbx_strand_id
1 'polypeptide(L)'
;MARGKILQSETRELASLSRGKVRPGDSDEWKNEQLYVPPLPPTNLRGCHLIKIQYDVYFTIDPKSFEKEVKLQLPIMLATYPLRSSEGTLIRKQGTHYPSTLPIFRPWLDEKTFE
;
A
#
# COMPACT_ATOMS: atom_id res chain seq x y z
N MET A 1 -29.31 -10.84 -2.76
CA MET A 1 -28.53 -9.58 -2.76
C MET A 1 -27.82 -9.44 -1.41
N ALA A 2 -26.48 -9.49 -1.39
CA ALA A 2 -25.71 -9.35 -0.15
C ALA A 2 -25.73 -7.89 0.32
N ARG A 3 -26.57 -7.59 1.30
CA ARG A 3 -26.77 -6.24 1.87
C ARG A 3 -25.56 -5.82 2.74
N GLY A 4 -24.49 -5.32 2.13
CA GLY A 4 -23.36 -4.73 2.86
C GLY A 4 -22.59 -5.69 3.77
N LYS A 5 -22.85 -7.00 3.69
CA LYS A 5 -22.09 -8.01 4.43
C LYS A 5 -20.71 -8.15 3.78
N ILE A 6 -19.67 -8.00 4.59
CA ILE A 6 -18.30 -8.32 4.19
C ILE A 6 -18.25 -9.84 4.01
N LEU A 7 -18.03 -10.30 2.78
CA LEU A 7 -17.89 -11.73 2.47
C LEU A 7 -16.48 -12.22 2.82
N GLN A 8 -15.47 -11.38 2.57
CA GLN A 8 -14.07 -11.69 2.82
C GLN A 8 -13.29 -10.40 3.08
N SER A 9 -12.32 -10.48 3.98
CA SER A 9 -11.37 -9.42 4.30
C SER A 9 -9.98 -10.03 4.38
N GLU A 10 -8.99 -9.35 3.82
CA GLU A 10 -7.59 -9.74 3.86
C GLU A 10 -6.76 -8.53 4.28
N THR A 11 -5.76 -8.76 5.11
CA THR A 11 -4.76 -7.74 5.49
C THR A 11 -3.40 -8.35 5.33
N ARG A 12 -2.50 -7.62 4.67
CA ARG A 12 -1.14 -8.06 4.38
C ARG A 12 -0.17 -6.91 4.52
N GLU A 13 1.03 -7.22 4.99
CA GLU A 13 2.16 -6.30 4.91
C GLU A 13 2.61 -6.18 3.46
N LEU A 14 2.85 -4.94 3.01
CA LEU A 14 3.21 -4.65 1.62
C LEU A 14 4.68 -4.26 1.48
N ALA A 15 5.19 -3.53 2.46
CA ALA A 15 6.56 -3.11 2.57
C ALA A 15 6.85 -2.81 4.04
N SER A 16 8.07 -3.07 4.48
CA SER A 16 8.55 -2.70 5.81
C SER A 16 9.98 -2.20 5.74
N LEU A 17 10.31 -1.31 6.68
CA LEU A 17 11.66 -0.84 6.93
C LEU A 17 11.94 -1.06 8.41
N SER A 18 13.11 -1.59 8.74
CA SER A 18 13.51 -1.83 10.13
C SER A 18 14.86 -1.17 10.40
N ARG A 19 15.03 -0.67 11.62
CA ARG A 19 16.29 -0.15 12.13
C ARG A 19 16.76 -0.97 13.32
N GLY A 20 18.03 -0.75 13.67
CA GLY A 20 18.67 -1.42 14.79
C GLY A 20 18.00 -1.12 16.13
N LYS A 21 18.48 -1.81 17.17
CA LYS A 21 17.97 -1.63 18.53
C LYS A 21 18.36 -0.25 19.05
N VAL A 22 17.39 0.47 19.61
CA VAL A 22 17.61 1.70 20.38
C VAL A 22 17.93 1.31 21.82
N ARG A 23 19.05 1.80 22.37
CA ARG A 23 19.44 1.48 23.75
C ARG A 23 18.65 2.36 24.74
N PRO A 24 18.56 1.96 26.02
CA PRO A 24 17.96 2.82 27.04
C PRO A 24 18.65 4.18 27.10
N GLY A 25 17.86 5.26 27.02
CA GLY A 25 18.35 6.64 27.02
C GLY A 25 18.76 7.19 25.65
N ASP A 26 18.87 6.35 24.62
CA ASP A 26 19.14 6.78 23.26
C ASP A 26 17.84 7.19 22.54
N SER A 27 17.99 7.91 21.43
CA SER A 27 16.91 8.25 20.52
C SER A 27 17.31 7.92 19.07
N ASP A 28 16.33 7.60 18.24
CA ASP A 28 16.51 7.35 16.82
C ASP A 28 15.54 8.22 16.02
N GLU A 29 16.04 8.87 14.97
CA GLU A 29 15.27 9.84 14.19
C GLU A 29 15.33 9.45 12.70
N TRP A 30 14.15 9.30 12.09
CA TRP A 30 14.02 8.85 10.69
C TRP A 30 13.86 10.08 9.80
N LYS A 31 14.93 10.50 9.12
CA LYS A 31 14.94 11.66 8.22
C LYS A 31 15.04 11.21 6.78
N ASN A 32 14.04 11.58 5.96
CA ASN A 32 13.99 11.27 4.53
C ASN A 32 14.12 9.77 4.20
N GLU A 33 13.74 8.90 5.14
CA GLU A 33 13.69 7.47 4.90
C GLU A 33 12.59 7.15 3.88
N GLN A 34 12.92 6.34 2.89
CA GLN A 34 12.02 5.99 1.80
C GLN A 34 11.50 4.57 1.99
N LEU A 35 10.18 4.43 2.05
CA LEU A 35 9.50 3.13 2.01
C LEU A 35 9.02 2.88 0.59
N TYR A 36 9.62 1.91 -0.10
CA TYR A 36 9.21 1.59 -1.46
C TYR A 36 7.87 0.86 -1.46
N VAL A 37 6.87 1.49 -2.09
CA VAL A 37 5.53 0.94 -2.21
C VAL A 37 5.40 0.26 -3.57
N PRO A 38 5.05 -1.04 -3.63
CA PRO A 38 4.86 -1.72 -4.90
C PRO A 38 3.69 -1.11 -5.70
N PRO A 39 3.48 -1.52 -6.96
CA PRO A 39 2.27 -1.15 -7.68
C PRO A 39 1.02 -1.67 -6.96
N LEU A 40 0.26 -0.73 -6.36
CA LEU A 40 -0.94 -1.03 -5.59
C LEU A 40 -2.20 -0.47 -6.26
N PRO A 41 -3.35 -1.14 -6.12
CA PRO A 41 -4.63 -0.56 -6.48
C PRO A 41 -4.89 0.79 -5.77
N PRO A 42 -5.62 1.72 -6.39
CA PRO A 42 -5.95 2.99 -5.74
C PRO A 42 -6.98 2.79 -4.63
N THR A 43 -6.95 3.68 -3.64
CA THR A 43 -8.01 3.78 -2.62
C THR A 43 -9.17 4.66 -3.11
N ASN A 44 -10.26 4.71 -2.32
CA ASN A 44 -11.41 5.58 -2.57
C ASN A 44 -12.07 5.40 -3.96
N LEU A 45 -12.37 4.13 -4.29
CA LEU A 45 -12.99 3.72 -5.56
C LEU A 45 -14.43 4.24 -5.68
N ARG A 46 -14.62 5.53 -6.02
CA ARG A 46 -15.94 6.15 -6.20
C ARG A 46 -16.77 5.37 -7.21
N GLY A 47 -17.99 5.00 -6.83
CA GLY A 47 -18.92 4.20 -7.64
C GLY A 47 -18.66 2.69 -7.63
N CYS A 48 -17.62 2.21 -6.94
CA CYS A 48 -17.41 0.78 -6.69
C CYS A 48 -17.99 0.37 -5.33
N HIS A 49 -18.84 -0.66 -5.33
CA HIS A 49 -19.45 -1.21 -4.12
C HIS A 49 -19.10 -2.69 -3.87
N LEU A 50 -18.21 -3.25 -4.69
CA LEU A 50 -17.80 -4.66 -4.61
C LEU A 50 -16.66 -4.87 -3.61
N ILE A 51 -15.71 -3.94 -3.56
CA ILE A 51 -14.49 -4.03 -2.73
C ILE A 51 -14.19 -2.67 -2.09
N LYS A 52 -13.50 -2.71 -0.95
CA LYS A 52 -12.96 -1.53 -0.27
C LYS A 52 -11.50 -1.80 0.08
N ILE A 53 -10.62 -0.89 -0.33
CA ILE A 53 -9.18 -0.99 -0.10
C ILE A 53 -8.75 0.19 0.76
N GLN A 54 -8.04 -0.10 1.85
CA GLN A 54 -7.49 0.89 2.78
C GLN A 54 -6.02 0.53 3.03
N TYR A 55 -5.17 1.55 3.08
CA TYR A 55 -3.76 1.40 3.38
C TYR A 55 -3.41 2.25 4.58
N ASP A 56 -2.62 1.67 5.47
CA ASP A 56 -2.12 2.29 6.68
C ASP A 56 -0.61 2.06 6.72
N VAL A 57 0.12 3.09 7.15
CA VAL A 57 1.53 2.96 7.53
C VAL A 57 1.58 2.83 9.04
N TYR A 58 2.37 1.86 9.53
CA TYR A 58 2.56 1.67 10.96
C TYR A 58 4.00 1.99 11.33
N PHE A 59 4.17 2.84 12.34
CA PHE A 59 5.42 2.92 13.11
C PHE A 59 5.29 2.01 14.31
N THR A 60 6.05 0.92 14.29
CA THR A 60 5.99 -0.11 15.31
C THR A 60 7.30 -0.14 16.09
N ILE A 61 7.21 -0.14 17.42
CA ILE A 61 8.33 -0.46 18.31
C ILE A 61 7.98 -1.70 19.12
N ASP A 62 8.97 -2.56 19.32
CA ASP A 62 8.85 -3.77 20.13
C ASP A 62 9.80 -3.69 21.34
N PRO A 63 9.39 -3.05 22.45
CA PRO A 63 10.21 -2.94 23.64
C PRO A 63 10.09 -4.23 24.45
N LYS A 64 11.23 -4.84 24.78
CA LYS A 64 11.30 -6.11 25.55
C LYS A 64 10.56 -6.11 26.90
N SER A 65 10.28 -4.94 27.46
CA SER A 65 9.57 -4.80 28.74
C SER A 65 8.06 -4.90 28.61
N PHE A 66 7.51 -4.86 27.39
CA PHE A 66 6.08 -4.90 27.14
C PHE A 66 5.70 -6.25 26.53
N GLU A 67 4.53 -6.77 26.90
CA GLU A 67 3.98 -7.98 26.27
C GLU A 67 3.44 -7.72 24.86
N LYS A 68 3.20 -6.45 24.50
CA LYS A 68 2.66 -6.03 23.23
C LYS A 68 3.51 -4.94 22.60
N GLU A 69 3.67 -5.05 21.30
CA GLU A 69 4.24 -4.01 20.46
C GLU A 69 3.43 -2.70 20.56
N VAL A 70 4.12 -1.57 20.51
CA VAL A 70 3.50 -0.25 20.48
C VAL A 70 3.45 0.19 19.02
N LYS A 71 2.25 0.45 18.51
CA LYS A 71 2.02 0.88 17.13
C LYS A 71 1.43 2.28 17.07
N LEU A 72 2.03 3.12 16.23
CA LEU A 72 1.43 4.35 15.75
C LEU A 72 0.91 4.11 14.34
N GLN A 73 -0.40 4.25 14.16
CA GLN A 73 -1.06 4.12 12.85
C GLN A 73 -1.13 5.48 12.16
N LEU A 74 -0.71 5.52 10.90
CA LEU A 74 -0.79 6.67 10.00
C LEU A 74 -1.64 6.29 8.78
N PRO A 75 -2.91 6.73 8.70
CA PRO A 75 -3.75 6.45 7.56
C PRO A 75 -3.24 7.19 6.31
N ILE A 76 -3.10 6.49 5.19
CA ILE A 76 -2.63 7.07 3.93
C ILE A 76 -3.62 6.86 2.79
N MET A 77 -3.55 7.75 1.80
CA MET A 77 -4.31 7.63 0.56
C MET A 77 -3.34 7.38 -0.59
N LEU A 78 -3.58 6.33 -1.36
CA LEU A 78 -2.82 6.02 -2.57
C LEU A 78 -3.72 6.20 -3.79
N ALA A 79 -3.28 7.04 -4.71
CA ALA A 79 -3.92 7.26 -6.00
C ALA A 79 -3.09 6.63 -7.13
N THR A 80 -3.73 6.31 -8.25
CA THR A 80 -3.00 5.92 -9.46
C THR A 80 -2.37 7.15 -10.11
N TYR A 81 -1.15 6.98 -10.63
CA TYR A 81 -0.47 8.03 -11.36
C TYR A 81 -1.36 8.51 -12.52
N PRO A 82 -1.67 9.82 -12.62
CA PRO A 82 -2.49 10.31 -13.71
C PRO A 82 -1.75 10.13 -15.04
N LEU A 83 -2.39 9.49 -16.00
CA LEU A 83 -1.89 9.41 -17.37
C LEU A 83 -1.80 10.83 -17.95
N ARG A 84 -0.57 11.27 -18.22
CA ARG A 84 -0.24 12.56 -18.85
C ARG A 84 -0.02 12.38 -20.35
N SER A 85 -0.41 13.40 -21.12
CA SER A 85 -0.09 13.49 -22.55
C SER A 85 1.40 13.79 -22.75
N SER A 86 1.89 13.75 -24.00
CA SER A 86 3.24 14.20 -24.37
C SER A 86 3.54 15.62 -23.88
N GLU A 87 2.51 16.46 -23.81
CA GLU A 87 2.56 17.85 -23.36
C GLU A 87 2.48 18.01 -21.82
N GLY A 88 2.54 16.91 -21.07
CA GLY A 88 2.50 16.91 -19.59
C GLY A 88 1.11 17.23 -18.98
N THR A 89 0.12 17.54 -19.82
CA THR A 89 -1.27 17.81 -19.42
C THR A 89 -2.05 16.53 -19.17
N LEU A 90 -3.10 16.59 -18.34
CA LEU A 90 -3.97 15.44 -18.09
C LEU A 90 -4.70 15.05 -19.38
N ILE A 91 -4.62 13.77 -19.77
CA ILE A 91 -5.39 13.28 -20.92
C ILE A 91 -6.87 13.28 -20.52
N ARG A 92 -7.70 14.11 -21.17
CA ARG A 92 -9.16 13.99 -21.09
C ARG A 92 -9.55 12.64 -21.70
N LYS A 93 -9.73 11.61 -20.88
CA LYS A 93 -10.22 10.31 -21.36
C LYS A 93 -11.63 10.46 -21.90
N GLN A 94 -11.80 10.30 -23.21
CA GLN A 94 -13.08 9.93 -23.79
C GLN A 94 -13.26 8.42 -23.57
N GLY A 95 -14.08 8.05 -22.59
CA GLY A 95 -14.40 6.66 -22.27
C GLY A 95 -13.45 5.99 -21.27
N THR A 96 -14.03 5.18 -20.38
CA THR A 96 -13.31 4.26 -19.50
C THR A 96 -13.03 2.97 -20.25
N HIS A 97 -11.82 2.83 -20.83
CA HIS A 97 -11.35 1.54 -21.34
C HIS A 97 -10.80 0.72 -20.17
N TYR A 98 -11.58 -0.27 -19.72
CA TYR A 98 -11.10 -1.26 -18.77
C TYR A 98 -10.31 -2.33 -19.53
N PRO A 99 -9.09 -2.68 -19.09
CA PRO A 99 -8.38 -3.81 -19.69
C PRO A 99 -9.21 -5.08 -19.49
N SER A 100 -9.26 -5.94 -20.52
CA SER A 100 -9.99 -7.22 -20.47
C SER A 100 -9.39 -8.21 -19.47
N THR A 101 -8.18 -7.94 -18.97
CA THR A 101 -7.50 -8.70 -17.93
C THR A 101 -6.98 -7.75 -16.85
N LEU A 102 -7.29 -8.05 -15.60
CA LEU A 102 -6.68 -7.35 -14.46
C LEU A 102 -5.19 -7.71 -14.42
N PRO A 103 -4.28 -6.76 -14.08
CA PRO A 103 -2.89 -7.11 -13.82
C PRO A 103 -2.85 -8.09 -12.66
N ILE A 104 -2.54 -9.36 -12.97
CA ILE A 104 -2.38 -10.41 -11.97
C ILE A 104 -0.99 -10.23 -11.38
N PHE A 105 -0.90 -9.83 -10.12
CA PHE A 105 0.35 -9.90 -9.37
C PHE A 105 0.72 -11.37 -9.19
N ARG A 106 1.80 -11.82 -9.85
CA ARG A 106 2.31 -13.20 -9.80
C ARG A 106 3.72 -13.19 -9.21
N PRO A 107 3.86 -13.21 -7.87
CA PRO A 107 5.17 -13.14 -7.21
C PRO A 107 6.18 -14.19 -7.70
N TRP A 108 5.70 -15.37 -8.10
CA TRP A 108 6.54 -16.48 -8.57
C TRP A 108 7.06 -16.33 -10.01
N LEU A 109 6.57 -15.33 -10.76
CA LEU A 109 7.02 -15.11 -12.14
C LEU A 109 8.35 -14.36 -12.20
N ASP A 110 8.65 -13.53 -11.19
CA ASP A 110 9.87 -12.72 -11.14
C ASP A 110 11.12 -13.53 -10.78
N GLU A 111 10.97 -14.73 -10.19
CA GLU A 111 12.11 -15.61 -9.87
C GLU A 111 12.83 -16.17 -11.10
N LYS A 112 12.21 -16.15 -12.29
CA LYS A 112 12.75 -16.80 -13.51
C LYS A 112 13.47 -15.86 -14.48
N THR A 113 13.68 -14.60 -14.13
CA THR A 113 14.17 -13.59 -15.10
C THR A 113 15.61 -13.14 -14.84
N PHE A 114 16.35 -13.83 -13.97
CA PHE A 114 17.77 -13.62 -13.74
C PHE A 114 18.57 -14.87 -14.13
N GLU A 115 18.63 -15.17 -15.42
CA GLU A 115 19.71 -15.97 -16.05
C GLU A 115 20.38 -15.13 -17.14
#